data_AF-A0A2B4SGT7-F1
#
_entry.id   AF-A0A2B4SGT7-F1
#
_cell.length_a   1.000
_cell.length_b   1.000
_cell.length_c   1.000
_cell.angle_alpha   90.00
_cell.angle_beta   90.00
_cell.angle_gamma   90.00
#
_symmetry.space_group_name_H-M   'P 1'
#
loop_
_entity.id
_entity.type
_entity.pdbx_description
1 polymer ?
#
loop_
_entity_poly.entity_id
_entity_poly.type
_entity_poly.pdbx_seq_one_letter_code
_entity_poly.pdbx_strand_id
1 'polypeptide(L)'
;MICNSTGIPRPSTEWFFIPMKGMSRDAVRLNVTDPVLEMGNLTTENAGFYYCNVSNLHGGVQSKIARLDVLRFIPGVPRIALSLKLKQCISTHSDENSSPHNCKGNRIDKFRQIDTKDYQHLTQKMLERMSWPEKKIHNVYYTPFPDAVISFVLHGEDPITPEGKKLEALNEFSLSRQRIGNSLKKLYSSLENEKLKIRKGNLTITGDKDSLVVRFPSQKCPSGTRTHEDGYLCEYCPPGYYEIGKRICEPCPVGTYQPDERSTECVKCPYLVSHTEPGAVRESFCSDISKPCTKPPKTDVVHAQLPNNIKTLHRSGQTFDFECQPGYKVVGNTTTECNEGNWTKTDFYCEEEENEFVKELAKVYLREKKRTRAQMWLGLRKMHVIGNFLWVDGSPLDGYTNWTPGEPNNARGQELCTEILISGKYQLGKWNDVNCHITRHKSLTVCEKPLRDGK
;
A
#
# COMPACT_ATOMS: atom_id res chain seq x y z
N MET A 1 -15.75 16.31 30.48
CA MET A 1 -16.68 16.60 29.37
C MET A 1 -18.04 16.96 29.94
N ILE A 2 -18.83 17.81 29.27
CA ILE A 2 -20.14 18.27 29.79
C ILE A 2 -21.24 17.85 28.82
N CYS A 3 -22.26 17.17 29.32
CA CYS A 3 -23.48 16.79 28.61
C CYS A 3 -24.62 17.72 29.05
N ASN A 4 -24.89 18.75 28.23
CA ASN A 4 -25.89 19.76 28.57
C ASN A 4 -27.26 19.34 28.03
N SER A 5 -28.25 19.19 28.91
CA SER A 5 -29.59 18.74 28.57
C SER A 5 -30.69 19.52 29.28
N THR A 6 -31.83 19.66 28.62
CA THR A 6 -33.03 20.31 29.16
C THR A 6 -34.23 19.39 28.96
N GLY A 7 -35.20 19.46 29.85
CA GLY A 7 -36.41 18.62 29.78
C GLY A 7 -37.15 18.60 31.12
N ILE A 8 -38.47 18.39 31.05
CA ILE A 8 -39.33 18.20 32.22
C ILE A 8 -40.03 16.85 32.08
N PRO A 9 -39.90 15.92 33.05
CA PRO A 9 -38.98 16.00 34.18
C PRO A 9 -37.52 15.99 33.72
N ARG A 10 -36.61 16.42 34.61
CA ARG A 10 -35.19 16.53 34.32
C ARG A 10 -34.66 15.18 33.79
N PRO A 11 -34.01 15.16 32.62
CA PRO A 11 -33.53 13.92 32.04
C PRO A 11 -32.35 13.33 32.81
N SER A 12 -32.24 12.01 32.82
CA SER A 12 -31.07 11.28 33.26
C SER A 12 -30.03 11.22 32.14
N THR A 13 -28.75 11.13 32.50
CA THR A 13 -27.62 11.04 31.56
C THR A 13 -26.98 9.66 31.65
N GLU A 14 -26.54 9.13 30.51
CA GLU A 14 -25.71 7.93 30.42
C GLU A 14 -24.56 8.20 29.45
N TRP A 15 -23.33 7.90 29.87
CA TRP A 15 -22.14 8.13 29.06
C TRP A 15 -21.69 6.87 28.31
N PHE A 16 -21.15 7.08 27.12
CA PHE A 16 -20.66 6.01 26.24
C PHE A 16 -19.29 6.37 25.68
N PHE A 17 -18.45 5.35 25.51
CA PHE A 17 -17.08 5.44 25.01
C PHE A 17 -16.84 4.44 23.88
N ILE A 18 -16.22 4.90 22.80
CA ILE A 18 -15.76 4.06 21.70
C ILE A 18 -14.25 4.24 21.57
N PRO A 19 -13.44 3.19 21.76
CA PRO A 19 -11.98 3.31 21.70
C PRO A 19 -11.48 3.63 20.27
N MET A 20 -10.39 4.39 20.16
CA MET A 20 -9.74 4.65 18.86
C MET A 20 -9.10 3.39 18.26
N LYS A 21 -8.52 2.53 19.10
CA LYS A 21 -7.88 1.26 18.70
C LYS A 21 -8.74 0.08 19.13
N GLY A 22 -8.89 -0.91 18.24
CA GLY A 22 -9.64 -2.15 18.49
C GLY A 22 -10.71 -2.45 17.44
N MET A 23 -11.03 -3.74 17.26
CA MET A 23 -12.00 -4.23 16.27
C MET A 23 -13.46 -4.01 16.67
N SER A 24 -13.78 -3.88 17.98
CA SER A 24 -15.18 -3.73 18.39
C SER A 24 -15.69 -2.31 18.07
N ARG A 25 -16.85 -2.27 17.40
CA ARG A 25 -17.66 -1.06 17.20
C ARG A 25 -18.49 -0.72 18.43
N ASP A 26 -18.52 -1.61 19.43
CA ASP A 26 -19.49 -1.52 20.50
C ASP A 26 -19.11 -0.39 21.44
N ALA A 27 -20.04 0.54 21.60
CA ALA A 27 -19.92 1.58 22.58
C ALA A 27 -19.95 0.95 23.98
N VAL A 28 -18.92 1.22 24.75
CA VAL A 28 -18.83 0.82 26.15
C VAL A 28 -19.59 1.85 26.97
N ARG A 29 -20.64 1.41 27.67
CA ARG A 29 -21.34 2.26 28.63
C ARG A 29 -20.41 2.56 29.81
N LEU A 30 -20.19 3.84 30.08
CA LEU A 30 -19.50 4.30 31.28
C LEU A 30 -20.52 4.36 32.42
N ASN A 31 -20.20 3.78 33.58
CA ASN A 31 -21.06 3.78 34.77
C ASN A 31 -21.07 5.16 35.47
N VAL A 32 -21.42 6.19 34.71
CA VAL A 32 -21.48 7.59 35.13
C VAL A 32 -22.82 8.16 34.65
N THR A 33 -23.59 8.71 35.57
CA THR A 33 -24.91 9.32 35.29
C THR A 33 -24.94 10.83 35.50
N ASP A 34 -23.86 11.39 36.03
CA ASP A 34 -23.70 12.83 36.17
C ASP A 34 -23.62 13.52 34.80
N PRO A 35 -24.16 14.76 34.68
CA PRO A 35 -24.07 15.53 33.44
C PRO A 35 -22.63 15.95 33.11
N VAL A 36 -21.68 15.77 34.04
CA VAL A 36 -20.26 16.05 33.83
C VAL A 36 -19.47 14.75 33.98
N LEU A 37 -18.75 14.36 32.93
CA LEU A 37 -17.78 13.27 32.97
C LEU A 37 -16.40 13.82 33.34
N GLU A 38 -15.97 13.58 34.57
CA GLU A 38 -14.63 13.91 35.05
C GLU A 38 -13.66 12.75 34.79
N MET A 39 -12.47 13.07 34.27
CA MET A 39 -11.42 12.09 33.98
C MET A 39 -10.07 12.64 34.43
N GLY A 40 -9.45 11.98 35.41
CA GLY A 40 -8.08 12.27 35.87
C GLY A 40 -7.10 11.23 35.34
N ASN A 41 -5.81 11.58 35.27
CA ASN A 41 -4.71 10.67 34.89
C ASN A 41 -4.94 9.94 33.55
N LEU A 42 -5.29 10.69 32.50
CA LEU A 42 -5.54 10.15 31.17
C LEU A 42 -4.33 9.37 30.63
N THR A 43 -4.60 8.17 30.10
CA THR A 43 -3.65 7.35 29.35
C THR A 43 -4.11 7.20 27.90
N THR A 44 -3.28 6.58 27.04
CA THR A 44 -3.66 6.33 25.65
C THR A 44 -4.86 5.40 25.48
N GLU A 45 -5.23 4.63 26.51
CA GLU A 45 -6.42 3.78 26.50
C GLU A 45 -7.72 4.61 26.61
N ASN A 46 -7.63 5.83 27.15
CA ASN A 46 -8.76 6.75 27.22
C ASN A 46 -8.97 7.51 25.91
N ALA A 47 -8.07 7.40 24.93
CA ALA A 47 -8.24 8.04 23.63
C ALA A 47 -9.39 7.37 22.84
N GLY A 48 -10.36 8.17 22.41
CA GLY A 48 -11.58 7.65 21.81
C GLY A 48 -12.65 8.69 21.56
N PHE A 49 -13.82 8.17 21.26
CA PHE A 49 -15.01 8.93 20.94
C PHE A 49 -15.99 8.79 22.10
N TYR A 50 -16.46 9.92 22.62
CA TYR A 50 -17.35 9.99 23.77
C TYR A 50 -18.65 10.65 23.36
N TYR A 51 -19.75 10.12 23.85
CA TYR A 51 -21.06 10.76 23.72
C TYR A 51 -21.91 10.42 24.93
N CYS A 52 -22.98 11.19 25.13
CA CYS A 52 -23.96 10.92 26.16
C CYS A 52 -25.34 10.72 25.55
N ASN A 53 -26.11 9.80 26.12
CA ASN A 53 -27.54 9.71 25.91
C ASN A 53 -28.24 10.36 27.09
N VAL A 54 -29.25 11.17 26.82
CA VAL A 54 -30.10 11.76 27.85
C VAL A 54 -31.54 11.36 27.62
N SER A 55 -32.25 10.96 28.68
CA SER A 55 -33.63 10.49 28.54
C SER A 55 -34.51 10.85 29.73
N ASN A 56 -35.81 11.02 29.48
CA ASN A 56 -36.85 11.14 30.50
C ASN A 56 -38.09 10.36 30.05
N LEU A 57 -39.22 10.51 30.76
CA LEU A 57 -40.45 9.78 30.45
C LEU A 57 -41.08 10.12 29.08
N HIS A 58 -40.62 11.18 28.42
CA HIS A 58 -41.12 11.59 27.11
C HIS A 58 -40.20 11.19 25.94
N GLY A 59 -39.01 10.66 26.21
CA GLY A 59 -38.10 10.18 25.18
C GLY A 59 -36.63 10.38 25.55
N GLY A 60 -35.75 10.14 24.58
CA GLY A 60 -34.31 10.31 24.74
C GLY A 60 -33.63 10.81 23.48
N VAL A 61 -32.51 11.49 23.66
CA VAL A 61 -31.68 12.03 22.58
C VAL A 61 -30.21 11.73 22.85
N GLN A 62 -29.44 11.57 21.77
CA GLN A 62 -28.01 11.37 21.82
C GLN A 62 -27.28 12.69 21.52
N SER A 63 -26.18 12.96 22.22
CA SER A 63 -25.32 14.09 21.94
C SER A 63 -24.56 13.91 20.62
N LYS A 64 -23.93 15.00 20.13
CA LYS A 64 -22.83 14.87 19.18
C LYS A 64 -21.69 14.05 19.81
N ILE A 65 -20.94 13.35 18.98
CA ILE A 65 -19.76 12.60 19.40
C ILE A 65 -18.60 13.58 19.57
N ALA A 66 -17.95 13.54 20.73
CA ALA A 66 -16.74 14.28 21.03
C ALA A 66 -15.52 13.37 20.90
N ARG A 67 -14.46 13.85 20.25
CA ARG A 67 -13.18 13.13 20.12
C ARG A 67 -12.22 13.59 21.22
N LEU A 68 -11.59 12.63 21.90
CA LEU A 68 -10.50 12.87 22.84
C LEU A 68 -9.21 12.22 22.33
N ASP A 69 -8.24 13.05 21.97
CA ASP A 69 -6.88 12.62 21.66
C ASP A 69 -5.99 12.74 22.90
N VAL A 70 -5.35 11.64 23.32
CA VAL A 70 -4.33 11.64 24.37
C VAL A 70 -2.97 11.55 23.70
N LEU A 71 -2.35 12.71 23.46
CA LEU A 71 -1.14 12.80 22.65
C LEU A 71 0.10 12.32 23.40
N ARG A 72 0.90 11.49 22.72
CA ARG A 72 2.27 11.17 23.14
C ARG A 72 3.24 12.21 22.61
N PHE A 73 4.27 12.50 23.39
CA PHE A 73 5.33 13.41 23.01
C PHE A 73 6.69 12.84 23.36
N ILE A 74 7.68 13.28 22.60
CA ILE A 74 9.10 12.96 22.79
C ILE A 74 9.93 14.24 22.71
N PRO A 75 11.14 14.27 23.27
CA PRO A 75 12.09 15.34 22.98
C PRO A 75 12.44 15.36 21.49
N GLY A 76 12.57 16.55 20.91
CA GLY A 76 13.11 16.69 19.55
C GLY A 76 14.62 16.46 19.49
N VAL A 77 15.16 16.32 18.28
CA VAL A 77 16.61 16.23 18.06
C VAL A 77 17.29 17.55 18.47
N PRO A 78 18.24 17.52 19.42
CA PRO A 78 19.01 18.69 19.86
C PRO A 78 19.64 19.45 18.70
N ARG A 79 19.48 20.78 18.65
CA ARG A 79 20.12 21.64 17.65
C ARG A 79 20.83 22.81 18.29
N ILE A 80 22.00 23.15 17.75
CA ILE A 80 22.77 24.33 18.13
C ILE A 80 23.26 25.03 16.88
N ALA A 81 22.97 26.32 16.75
CA ALA A 81 23.53 27.16 15.70
C ALA A 81 24.81 27.83 16.19
N LEU A 82 25.87 27.70 15.40
CA LEU A 82 27.16 28.34 15.65
C LEU A 82 27.39 29.44 14.63
N SER A 83 28.03 30.51 15.07
CA SER A 83 28.49 31.59 14.21
C SER A 83 29.83 32.10 14.71
N LEU A 84 30.82 32.22 13.82
CA LEU A 84 32.19 32.62 14.16
C LEU A 84 32.70 33.61 13.11
N LYS A 85 33.17 34.79 13.53
CA LYS A 85 33.85 35.73 12.63
C LYS A 85 35.25 35.22 12.31
N LEU A 86 35.70 35.51 11.10
CA LEU A 86 37.05 35.23 10.64
C LEU A 86 37.90 36.49 10.61
N LYS A 87 39.20 36.32 10.84
CA LYS A 87 40.23 37.36 10.73
C LYS A 87 41.24 36.95 9.66
N GLN A 88 41.75 37.94 8.91
CA GLN A 88 42.91 37.78 8.04
C GLN A 88 44.14 38.39 8.70
N CYS A 89 45.29 37.76 8.50
CA CYS A 89 46.59 38.28 8.88
C CYS A 89 47.57 38.06 7.72
N ILE A 90 48.31 39.09 7.33
CA ILE A 90 49.32 39.02 6.28
C ILE A 90 50.70 39.08 6.95
N SER A 91 51.50 38.05 6.78
CA SER A 91 52.90 38.06 7.26
C SER A 91 53.74 38.86 6.29
N THR A 92 54.29 39.99 6.75
CA THR A 92 55.30 40.76 6.02
C THR A 92 56.67 40.40 6.62
N HIS A 93 57.46 39.65 5.85
CA HIS A 93 58.87 39.23 6.10
C HIS A 93 59.13 37.83 6.69
N SER A 94 60.24 37.29 6.18
CA SER A 94 60.89 36.00 6.38
C SER A 94 61.77 36.01 7.63
N ASP A 95 61.18 36.12 8.82
CA ASP A 95 61.91 35.94 10.07
C ASP A 95 61.59 34.58 10.67
N GLU A 96 62.50 33.62 10.46
CA GLU A 96 62.43 32.25 11.00
C GLU A 96 62.46 32.17 12.54
N ASN A 97 62.53 33.29 13.26
CA ASN A 97 62.60 33.33 14.73
C ASN A 97 61.54 34.21 15.42
N SER A 98 60.51 34.69 14.72
CA SER A 98 59.39 35.36 15.40
C SER A 98 58.32 34.34 15.83
N SER A 99 57.99 34.35 17.12
CA SER A 99 57.01 33.44 17.73
C SER A 99 55.66 33.48 16.98
N PRO A 100 54.97 32.34 16.73
CA PRO A 100 53.82 32.24 15.82
C PRO A 100 52.53 32.92 16.31
N HIS A 101 52.62 33.74 17.36
CA HIS A 101 51.57 34.00 18.35
C HIS A 101 50.99 35.41 18.35
N ASN A 102 51.15 36.20 17.29
CA ASN A 102 50.49 37.49 17.24
C ASN A 102 50.13 37.91 15.82
N CYS A 103 48.84 37.86 15.51
CA CYS A 103 48.24 38.86 14.62
C CYS A 103 48.22 40.23 15.32
N LYS A 104 49.38 40.75 15.74
CA LYS A 104 49.54 42.14 16.18
C LYS A 104 50.31 42.88 15.09
N GLY A 105 49.62 43.78 14.40
CA GLY A 105 50.25 44.78 13.54
C GLY A 105 49.88 44.67 12.06
N ASN A 106 48.72 45.22 11.72
CA ASN A 106 48.54 46.33 10.75
C ASN A 106 47.12 46.29 10.17
N ARG A 107 46.53 47.48 9.99
CA ARG A 107 45.26 47.66 9.29
C ARG A 107 45.38 47.04 7.89
N ILE A 108 44.51 46.07 7.59
CA ILE A 108 44.41 45.50 6.26
C ILE A 108 43.59 46.48 5.42
N ASP A 109 44.25 47.33 4.64
CA ASP A 109 43.56 48.29 3.77
C ASP A 109 42.94 47.63 2.52
N LYS A 110 43.30 46.36 2.22
CA LYS A 110 42.72 45.54 1.15
C LYS A 110 42.55 44.07 1.57
N PHE A 111 41.33 43.68 1.95
CA PHE A 111 41.00 42.27 2.22
C PHE A 111 41.17 41.43 0.95
N ARG A 112 41.86 40.30 1.04
CA ARG A 112 41.92 39.34 -0.08
C ARG A 112 40.63 38.53 -0.09
N GLN A 113 39.94 38.46 -1.22
CA GLN A 113 38.84 37.51 -1.35
C GLN A 113 39.38 36.09 -1.24
N ILE A 114 38.67 35.24 -0.50
CA ILE A 114 38.97 33.82 -0.33
C ILE A 114 37.87 33.03 -1.02
N ASP A 115 38.22 31.85 -1.54
CA ASP A 115 37.29 31.03 -2.31
C ASP A 115 36.35 30.26 -1.38
N THR A 116 35.20 29.83 -1.90
CA THR A 116 34.24 28.94 -1.23
C THR A 116 34.93 27.68 -0.69
N LYS A 117 35.94 27.17 -1.39
CA LYS A 117 36.76 26.03 -0.93
C LYS A 117 37.49 26.30 0.39
N ASP A 118 37.85 27.54 0.67
CA ASP A 118 38.52 27.91 1.92
C ASP A 118 37.55 27.92 3.09
N TYR A 119 36.33 28.41 2.87
CA TYR A 119 35.26 28.32 3.85
C TYR A 119 34.89 26.87 4.15
N GLN A 120 34.82 26.01 3.12
CA GLN A 120 34.60 24.58 3.28
C GLN A 120 35.73 23.93 4.10
N HIS A 121 36.99 24.25 3.79
CA HIS A 121 38.13 23.72 4.53
C HIS A 121 38.18 24.20 6.00
N LEU A 122 37.83 25.47 6.27
CA LEU A 122 37.67 25.97 7.65
C LEU A 122 36.56 25.22 8.39
N THR A 123 35.41 25.05 7.74
CA THR A 123 34.26 24.33 8.32
C THR A 123 34.66 22.90 8.66
N GLN A 124 35.34 22.19 7.75
CA GLN A 124 35.85 20.84 7.99
C GLN A 124 36.81 20.80 9.18
N LYS A 125 37.78 21.73 9.25
CA LYS A 125 38.68 21.84 10.41
C LYS A 125 37.92 22.08 11.71
N MET A 126 36.90 22.94 11.71
CA MET A 126 36.06 23.16 12.91
C MET A 126 35.42 21.85 13.34
N LEU A 127 34.81 21.10 12.42
CA LEU A 127 34.18 19.80 12.70
C LEU A 127 35.16 18.76 13.23
N GLU A 128 36.35 18.65 12.63
CA GLU A 128 37.41 17.75 13.10
C GLU A 128 37.82 18.06 14.55
N ARG A 129 38.00 19.34 14.88
CA ARG A 129 38.32 19.77 16.27
C ARG A 129 37.20 19.47 17.25
N MET A 130 35.95 19.59 16.79
CA MET A 130 34.78 19.21 17.57
C MET A 130 34.61 17.69 17.70
N SER A 131 35.31 16.91 16.89
CA SER A 131 35.02 15.49 16.67
C SER A 131 33.55 15.28 16.26
N TRP A 132 33.03 16.17 15.40
CA TRP A 132 31.63 16.15 14.96
C TRP A 132 31.50 15.68 13.51
N PRO A 133 30.58 14.77 13.19
CA PRO A 133 30.42 14.27 11.84
C PRO A 133 29.79 15.31 10.90
N GLU A 134 30.34 15.44 9.69
CA GLU A 134 29.88 16.41 8.68
C GLU A 134 28.41 16.21 8.27
N LYS A 135 27.95 14.96 8.18
CA LYS A 135 26.53 14.64 7.89
C LYS A 135 25.52 15.20 8.93
N LYS A 136 26.01 15.71 10.07
CA LYS A 136 25.18 16.25 11.16
C LYS A 136 25.19 17.77 11.22
N ILE A 137 25.56 18.44 10.13
CA ILE A 137 25.39 19.88 9.98
C ILE A 137 24.41 20.24 8.88
N HIS A 138 23.70 21.35 9.07
CA HIS A 138 22.80 21.93 8.07
C HIS A 138 22.93 23.46 8.08
N ASN A 139 22.37 24.10 7.06
CA ASN A 139 22.32 25.56 6.93
C ASN A 139 23.71 26.22 7.05
N VAL A 140 24.70 25.66 6.36
CA VAL A 140 26.04 26.24 6.30
C VAL A 140 25.96 27.53 5.48
N TYR A 141 26.34 28.64 6.09
CA TYR A 141 26.33 29.95 5.50
C TYR A 141 27.68 30.62 5.74
N TYR A 142 28.16 31.33 4.73
CA TYR A 142 29.40 32.08 4.79
C TYR A 142 29.20 33.48 4.21
N THR A 143 29.74 34.48 4.91
CA THR A 143 29.85 35.85 4.39
C THR A 143 31.29 36.13 3.96
N PRO A 144 31.50 36.89 2.87
CA PRO A 144 32.82 37.32 2.44
C PRO A 144 33.42 38.37 3.38
N PHE A 145 34.74 38.56 3.29
CA PHE A 145 35.40 39.70 3.93
C PHE A 145 34.88 41.03 3.36
N PRO A 146 34.85 42.13 4.16
CA PRO A 146 35.47 42.32 5.49
C PRO A 146 34.73 41.66 6.66
N ASP A 147 33.44 41.42 6.54
CA ASP A 147 32.59 40.87 7.61
C ASP A 147 32.47 39.34 7.56
N ALA A 148 33.59 38.67 7.32
CA ALA A 148 33.58 37.23 7.07
C ALA A 148 33.14 36.44 8.31
N VAL A 149 32.12 35.62 8.14
CA VAL A 149 31.51 34.78 9.17
C VAL A 149 31.30 33.38 8.60
N ILE A 150 31.53 32.36 9.42
CA ILE A 150 31.05 31.00 9.18
C ILE A 150 29.92 30.72 10.16
N SER A 151 28.77 30.32 9.64
CA SER A 151 27.63 29.89 10.45
C SER A 151 27.11 28.53 9.99
N PHE A 152 26.74 27.67 10.93
CA PHE A 152 26.09 26.38 10.63
C PHE A 152 25.30 25.86 11.83
N VAL A 153 24.36 24.95 11.59
CA VAL A 153 23.56 24.30 12.63
C VAL A 153 24.05 22.87 12.83
N LEU A 154 24.48 22.56 14.06
CA LEU A 154 24.77 21.21 14.52
C LEU A 154 23.49 20.50 14.94
N HIS A 155 23.38 19.23 14.56
CA HIS A 155 22.30 18.34 14.96
C HIS A 155 22.86 17.23 15.86
N GLY A 156 22.17 16.97 16.97
CA GLY A 156 22.45 15.90 17.91
C GLY A 156 22.13 14.49 17.38
N GLU A 157 22.03 13.54 18.32
CA GLU A 157 21.43 12.23 18.05
C GLU A 157 19.90 12.33 18.06
N ASP A 158 19.26 11.48 17.26
CA ASP A 158 17.82 11.29 17.36
C ASP A 158 17.53 10.53 18.67
N PRO A 159 16.73 11.09 19.59
CA PRO A 159 16.45 10.46 20.87
C PRO A 159 15.56 9.21 20.76
N ILE A 160 15.00 8.88 19.59
CA ILE A 160 14.08 7.75 19.46
C ILE A 160 14.82 6.41 19.34
N THR A 161 14.53 5.49 20.28
CA THR A 161 14.78 4.05 20.14
C THR A 161 13.59 3.36 19.47
N PRO A 162 13.77 2.21 18.77
CA PRO A 162 12.68 1.47 18.13
C PRO A 162 11.52 1.09 19.07
N GLU A 163 11.78 1.04 20.38
CA GLU A 163 10.83 0.63 21.42
C GLU A 163 10.05 1.80 22.05
N GLY A 164 10.37 3.05 21.71
CA GLY A 164 9.53 4.22 22.01
C GLY A 164 9.32 4.56 23.50
N LYS A 165 10.17 4.06 24.42
CA LYS A 165 10.02 4.35 25.85
C LYS A 165 10.42 5.80 26.17
N LYS A 166 9.48 6.55 26.77
CA LYS A 166 9.64 7.98 27.13
C LYS A 166 10.91 8.27 27.95
N LEU A 167 11.24 7.41 28.91
CA LEU A 167 12.39 7.62 29.79
C LEU A 167 13.73 7.44 29.06
N GLU A 168 13.82 6.47 28.15
CA GLU A 168 15.00 6.25 27.33
C GLU A 168 15.23 7.42 26.37
N ALA A 169 14.16 7.91 25.74
CA ALA A 169 14.25 9.07 24.85
C ALA A 169 14.69 10.35 25.59
N LEU A 170 14.24 10.55 26.83
CA LEU A 170 14.70 11.65 27.67
C LEU A 170 16.19 11.50 28.04
N ASN A 171 16.63 10.29 28.35
CA ASN A 171 18.03 10.02 28.66
C ASN A 171 18.95 10.26 27.44
N GLU A 172 18.59 9.74 26.27
CA GLU A 172 19.35 9.97 25.04
C GLU A 172 19.38 11.44 24.62
N PHE A 173 18.26 12.17 24.80
CA PHE A 173 18.24 13.61 24.59
C PHE A 173 19.26 14.33 25.50
N SER A 174 19.29 13.97 26.79
CA SER A 174 20.24 14.54 27.76
C SER A 174 21.69 14.24 27.37
N LEU A 175 22.01 12.98 27.05
CA LEU A 175 23.33 12.55 26.61
C LEU A 175 23.76 13.24 25.31
N SER A 176 22.85 13.37 24.34
CA SER A 176 23.12 14.09 23.11
C SER A 176 23.47 15.56 23.37
N ARG A 177 22.76 16.24 24.28
CA ARG A 177 23.11 17.62 24.66
C ARG A 177 24.48 17.71 25.31
N GLN A 178 24.82 16.76 26.17
CA GLN A 178 26.13 16.69 26.82
C GLN A 178 27.26 16.49 25.79
N ARG A 179 27.07 15.60 24.80
CA ARG A 179 28.02 15.38 23.70
C ARG A 179 28.26 16.66 22.90
N ILE A 180 27.20 17.37 22.51
CA ILE A 180 27.33 18.67 21.82
C ILE A 180 28.11 19.67 22.68
N GLY A 181 27.76 19.79 23.96
CA GLY A 181 28.46 20.68 24.90
C GLY A 181 29.95 20.38 25.02
N ASN A 182 30.32 19.10 25.09
CA ASN A 182 31.72 18.67 25.12
C ASN A 182 32.45 18.99 23.81
N SER A 183 31.81 18.79 22.66
CA SER A 183 32.36 19.17 21.36
C SER A 183 32.56 20.68 21.21
N LEU A 184 31.65 21.51 21.75
CA LEU A 184 31.82 22.96 21.79
C LEU A 184 33.00 23.39 22.64
N LYS A 185 33.20 22.76 23.80
CA LYS A 185 34.40 23.00 24.63
C LYS A 185 35.69 22.72 23.84
N LYS A 186 35.75 21.63 23.07
CA LYS A 186 36.92 21.32 22.21
C LYS A 186 37.16 22.38 21.14
N LEU A 187 36.10 22.90 20.51
CA LEU A 187 36.21 23.99 19.53
C LEU A 187 36.76 25.25 20.19
N TYR A 188 36.20 25.63 21.33
CA TYR A 188 36.62 26.82 22.08
C TYR A 188 38.10 26.73 22.48
N SER A 189 38.54 25.61 23.07
CA SER A 189 39.97 25.39 23.37
C SER A 189 40.86 25.38 22.12
N SER A 190 40.34 24.96 20.96
CA SER A 190 41.09 25.01 19.70
C SER A 190 41.24 26.43 19.16
N LEU A 191 40.26 27.31 19.42
CA LEU A 191 40.34 28.74 19.11
C LEU A 191 41.36 29.44 20.02
N GLU A 192 41.33 29.16 21.33
CA GLU A 192 42.27 29.73 22.31
C GLU A 192 43.72 29.36 22.01
N ASN A 193 43.97 28.12 21.59
CA ASN A 193 45.31 27.64 21.24
C ASN A 193 45.71 27.93 19.78
N GLU A 194 44.96 28.79 19.06
CA GLU A 194 45.22 29.18 17.66
C GLU A 194 45.37 27.99 16.69
N LYS A 195 44.68 26.87 16.98
CA LYS A 195 44.71 25.63 16.19
C LYS A 195 43.73 25.66 15.00
N LEU A 196 42.85 26.65 14.95
CA LEU A 196 41.94 26.90 13.83
C LEU A 196 42.51 28.00 12.91
N LYS A 197 43.42 27.59 12.03
CA LYS A 197 44.03 28.48 11.03
C LYS A 197 44.28 27.79 9.69
N ILE A 198 44.20 28.55 8.61
CA ILE A 198 44.65 28.16 7.26
C ILE A 198 45.72 29.14 6.81
N ARG A 199 46.79 28.62 6.19
CA ARG A 199 47.85 29.42 5.58
C ARG A 199 47.82 29.25 4.06
N LYS A 200 47.89 30.36 3.33
CA LYS A 200 47.99 30.44 1.87
C LYS A 200 49.06 31.46 1.49
N GLY A 201 50.27 30.99 1.18
CA GLY A 201 51.42 31.87 1.02
C GLY A 201 51.63 32.70 2.29
N ASN A 202 51.59 34.02 2.16
CA ASN A 202 51.71 34.96 3.29
C ASN A 202 50.38 35.29 4.00
N LEU A 203 49.25 34.81 3.50
CA LEU A 203 47.93 35.03 4.11
C LEU A 203 47.63 33.93 5.13
N THR A 204 47.29 34.31 6.35
CA THR A 204 46.72 33.42 7.37
C THR A 204 45.28 33.84 7.65
N ILE A 205 44.36 32.87 7.65
CA ILE A 205 42.95 33.08 8.04
C ILE A 205 42.73 32.35 9.36
N THR A 206 42.17 33.03 10.34
CA THR A 206 41.92 32.50 11.69
C THR A 206 40.49 32.77 12.15
N GLY A 207 40.00 31.99 13.10
CA GLY A 207 38.73 32.27 13.78
C GLY A 207 38.91 33.25 14.94
N ASP A 208 37.99 34.20 15.08
CA ASP A 208 37.98 35.15 16.19
C ASP A 208 37.25 34.58 17.41
N LYS A 209 38.00 34.16 18.44
CA LYS A 209 37.44 33.48 19.62
C LYS A 209 36.32 34.28 20.31
N ASP A 210 36.49 35.60 20.40
CA ASP A 210 35.57 36.48 21.15
C ASP A 210 34.29 36.77 20.35
N SER A 211 34.24 36.30 19.10
CA SER A 211 33.08 36.43 18.22
C SER A 211 32.22 35.17 18.14
N LEU A 212 32.59 34.08 18.82
CA LEU A 212 31.84 32.82 18.76
C LEU A 212 30.47 32.99 19.42
N VAL A 213 29.41 32.94 18.61
CA VAL A 213 28.02 33.00 19.07
C VAL A 213 27.39 31.62 18.96
N VAL A 214 26.72 31.21 20.04
CA VAL A 214 25.97 29.96 20.13
C VAL A 214 24.49 30.30 20.33
N ARG A 215 23.60 29.77 19.47
CA ARG A 215 22.15 29.94 19.59
C ARG A 215 21.44 28.58 19.62
N PHE A 216 20.27 28.54 20.23
CA PHE A 216 19.46 27.33 20.39
C PHE A 216 18.20 27.42 19.52
N PRO A 217 18.26 27.03 18.23
CA PRO A 217 17.06 26.97 17.41
C PRO A 217 16.10 25.89 17.92
N SER A 218 14.82 26.01 17.58
CA SER A 218 13.80 25.01 17.91
C SER A 218 14.24 23.61 17.46
N GLN A 219 13.94 22.61 18.28
CA GLN A 219 14.41 21.26 18.06
C GLN A 219 13.85 20.70 16.76
N LYS A 220 14.58 19.77 16.12
CA LYS A 220 14.07 19.11 14.92
C LYS A 220 13.19 17.95 15.35
N CYS A 221 11.93 17.98 14.95
CA CYS A 221 11.04 16.87 15.19
C CYS A 221 11.25 15.75 14.15
N PRO A 222 11.21 14.48 14.59
CA PRO A 222 11.24 13.34 13.70
C PRO A 222 9.96 13.24 12.87
N SER A 223 9.98 12.50 11.77
CA SER A 223 8.81 12.33 10.91
C SER A 223 7.64 11.67 11.67
N GLY A 224 6.41 12.00 11.26
CA GLY A 224 5.19 11.58 11.97
C GLY A 224 4.91 12.39 13.24
N THR A 225 5.65 13.47 13.51
CA THR A 225 5.43 14.31 14.69
C THR A 225 5.35 15.79 14.32
N ARG A 226 4.63 16.57 15.13
CA ARG A 226 4.56 18.04 15.07
C ARG A 226 5.30 18.68 16.24
N THR A 227 5.77 19.91 16.06
CA THR A 227 6.44 20.64 17.16
C THR A 227 5.40 21.14 18.16
N HIS A 228 5.61 20.84 19.45
CA HIS A 228 4.83 21.40 20.57
C HIS A 228 5.10 22.90 20.72
N GLU A 229 4.18 23.65 21.33
CA GLU A 229 4.31 25.11 21.54
C GLU A 229 5.62 25.51 22.24
N ASP A 230 6.08 24.69 23.19
CA ASP A 230 7.36 24.89 23.90
C ASP A 230 8.61 24.79 23.00
N GLY A 231 8.50 24.27 21.77
CA GLY A 231 9.60 24.21 20.80
C GLY A 231 10.69 23.15 21.05
N TYR A 232 10.62 22.43 22.18
CA TYR A 232 11.54 21.35 22.55
C TYR A 232 10.94 19.95 22.46
N LEU A 233 9.61 19.86 22.49
CA LEU A 233 8.86 18.61 22.42
C LEU A 233 8.27 18.42 21.03
N CYS A 234 8.11 17.17 20.66
CA CYS A 234 7.51 16.73 19.42
C CYS A 234 6.34 15.82 19.76
N GLU A 235 5.14 16.28 19.43
CA GLU A 235 3.89 15.56 19.62
C GLU A 235 3.68 14.60 18.45
N TYR A 236 3.23 13.38 18.74
CA TYR A 236 2.89 12.42 17.71
C TYR A 236 1.66 12.89 16.96
N CYS A 237 1.65 12.73 15.63
CA CYS A 237 0.39 12.84 14.91
C CYS A 237 -0.56 11.76 15.47
N PRO A 238 -1.76 12.13 15.96
CA PRO A 238 -2.70 11.17 16.52
C PRO A 238 -3.26 10.25 15.42
N PRO A 239 -3.91 9.12 15.78
CA PRO A 239 -4.65 8.31 14.83
C PRO A 239 -5.60 9.14 13.97
N GLY A 240 -5.75 8.79 12.70
CA GLY A 240 -6.50 9.55 11.72
C GLY A 240 -5.77 10.80 11.23
N TYR A 241 -4.57 11.10 11.71
CA TYR A 241 -3.73 12.18 11.19
C TYR A 241 -2.40 11.63 10.71
N TYR A 242 -1.77 12.34 9.77
CA TYR A 242 -0.47 12.01 9.23
C TYR A 242 0.38 13.26 9.01
N GLU A 243 1.70 13.09 9.06
CA GLU A 243 2.63 14.19 8.83
C GLU A 243 2.83 14.43 7.34
N ILE A 244 2.48 15.63 6.87
CA ILE A 244 2.55 16.02 5.44
C ILE A 244 3.85 16.74 5.06
N GLY A 245 4.85 16.72 5.93
CA GLY A 245 6.04 17.55 5.83
C GLY A 245 5.94 18.82 6.68
N LYS A 246 7.11 19.42 6.94
CA LYS A 246 7.24 20.62 7.79
C LYS A 246 6.62 20.48 9.18
N ARG A 247 6.43 19.24 9.68
CA ARG A 247 5.93 18.97 11.03
C ARG A 247 4.47 19.41 11.23
N ILE A 248 3.66 19.27 10.18
CA ILE A 248 2.23 19.54 10.22
C ILE A 248 1.51 18.20 10.17
N CYS A 249 0.66 17.95 11.17
CA CYS A 249 -0.25 16.80 11.16
C CYS A 249 -1.58 17.24 10.55
N GLU A 250 -1.94 16.66 9.42
CA GLU A 250 -3.24 16.88 8.75
C GLU A 250 -4.13 15.64 8.92
N PRO A 251 -5.46 15.80 8.94
CA PRO A 251 -6.36 14.67 8.98
C PRO A 251 -6.24 13.86 7.70
N CYS A 252 -6.39 12.55 7.81
CA CYS A 252 -6.42 11.65 6.66
C CYS A 252 -7.53 12.06 5.69
N PRO A 253 -7.24 12.16 4.39
CA PRO A 253 -8.23 12.56 3.39
C PRO A 253 -9.34 11.51 3.24
N VAL A 254 -10.45 11.93 2.63
CA VAL A 254 -11.59 11.06 2.30
C VAL A 254 -11.12 9.83 1.50
N GLY A 255 -11.66 8.66 1.81
CA GLY A 255 -11.26 7.38 1.21
C GLY A 255 -10.01 6.75 1.84
N THR A 256 -9.49 7.35 2.91
CA THR A 256 -8.35 6.83 3.68
C THR A 256 -8.62 6.88 5.19
N TYR A 257 -7.84 6.12 5.95
CA TYR A 257 -7.86 6.08 7.40
C TYR A 257 -6.44 5.84 7.97
N GLN A 258 -6.23 6.08 9.27
CA GLN A 258 -4.96 5.80 9.92
C GLN A 258 -5.16 5.33 11.37
N PRO A 259 -4.91 4.06 11.70
CA PRO A 259 -5.10 3.55 13.07
C PRO A 259 -3.96 3.90 14.03
N ASP A 260 -2.77 4.15 13.51
CA ASP A 260 -1.58 4.34 14.32
C ASP A 260 -1.22 5.81 14.50
N GLU A 261 -0.65 6.09 15.66
CA GLU A 261 0.00 7.36 15.93
C GLU A 261 1.34 7.43 15.20
N ARG A 262 1.87 8.65 15.06
CA ARG A 262 3.18 8.91 14.44
C ARG A 262 3.28 8.43 12.99
N SER A 263 2.17 8.50 12.25
CA SER A 263 2.18 8.14 10.84
C SER A 263 2.63 9.30 9.94
N THR A 264 3.25 8.94 8.81
CA THR A 264 3.59 9.85 7.71
C THR A 264 2.71 9.63 6.48
N GLU A 265 1.75 8.71 6.56
CA GLU A 265 0.82 8.40 5.46
C GLU A 265 -0.50 7.83 5.98
N CYS A 266 -1.51 7.79 5.11
CA CYS A 266 -2.81 7.20 5.43
C CYS A 266 -3.01 5.89 4.65
N VAL A 267 -3.68 4.93 5.29
CA VAL A 267 -4.06 3.65 4.70
C VAL A 267 -5.28 3.88 3.81
N LYS A 268 -5.23 3.38 2.57
CA LYS A 268 -6.39 3.44 1.67
C LYS A 268 -7.47 2.50 2.16
N CYS A 269 -8.73 2.92 2.07
CA CYS A 269 -9.86 2.03 2.29
C CYS A 269 -9.84 0.85 1.30
N PRO A 270 -10.41 -0.31 1.68
CA PRO A 270 -10.38 -1.53 0.87
C PRO A 270 -11.26 -1.48 -0.39
N TYR A 271 -12.14 -0.47 -0.50
CA TYR A 271 -13.06 -0.32 -1.63
C TYR A 271 -12.46 0.58 -2.69
N LEU A 272 -12.68 0.21 -3.96
CA LEU A 272 -12.23 0.97 -5.13
C LEU A 272 -12.71 2.43 -5.08
N VAL A 273 -13.97 2.62 -4.71
CA VAL A 273 -14.57 3.92 -4.45
C VAL A 273 -15.14 3.89 -3.03
N SER A 274 -14.54 4.69 -2.16
CA SER A 274 -14.89 4.74 -0.75
C SER A 274 -15.11 6.16 -0.27
N HIS A 275 -15.98 6.29 0.72
CA HIS A 275 -16.17 7.51 1.47
C HIS A 275 -15.78 7.30 2.93
N THR A 276 -15.11 8.30 3.50
CA THR A 276 -14.82 8.43 4.94
C THR A 276 -14.99 9.89 5.33
N GLU A 277 -15.30 10.16 6.60
CA GLU A 277 -15.07 11.51 7.13
C GLU A 277 -13.55 11.78 7.18
N PRO A 278 -13.11 13.03 6.96
CA PRO A 278 -11.71 13.40 7.15
C PRO A 278 -11.22 13.01 8.55
N GLY A 279 -10.05 12.38 8.60
CA GLY A 279 -9.46 11.95 9.86
C GLY A 279 -9.98 10.61 10.39
N ALA A 280 -10.52 9.75 9.52
CA ALA A 280 -10.94 8.41 9.88
C ALA A 280 -9.79 7.60 10.51
N VAL A 281 -10.08 6.94 11.63
CA VAL A 281 -9.06 6.24 12.44
C VAL A 281 -9.00 4.74 12.17
N ARG A 282 -9.96 4.15 11.45
CA ARG A 282 -10.01 2.71 11.18
C ARG A 282 -10.87 2.36 9.96
N GLU A 283 -10.63 1.18 9.42
CA GLU A 283 -11.31 0.65 8.24
C GLU A 283 -12.82 0.61 8.38
N SER A 284 -13.35 0.39 9.58
CA SER A 284 -14.81 0.31 9.80
C SER A 284 -15.55 1.61 9.51
N PHE A 285 -14.83 2.74 9.37
CA PHE A 285 -15.39 4.03 8.96
C PHE A 285 -15.40 4.20 7.43
N CYS A 286 -14.75 3.31 6.69
CA CYS A 286 -14.85 3.24 5.24
C CYS A 286 -16.25 2.76 4.84
N SER A 287 -16.91 3.55 4.01
CA SER A 287 -18.18 3.19 3.38
C SER A 287 -17.94 2.94 1.90
N ASP A 288 -18.37 1.78 1.41
CA ASP A 288 -18.41 1.49 -0.02
C ASP A 288 -19.55 2.30 -0.65
N ILE A 289 -19.21 3.27 -1.48
CA ILE A 289 -20.18 4.10 -2.21
C ILE A 289 -20.29 3.70 -3.68
N SER A 290 -19.61 2.61 -4.07
CA SER A 290 -19.72 2.09 -5.42
C SER A 290 -21.15 1.63 -5.68
N LYS A 291 -21.60 1.78 -6.94
CA LYS A 291 -22.85 1.17 -7.36
C LYS A 291 -22.64 -0.35 -7.43
N PRO A 292 -23.40 -1.14 -6.65
CA PRO A 292 -23.27 -2.59 -6.72
C PRO A 292 -23.85 -3.11 -8.04
N CYS A 293 -23.30 -4.21 -8.54
CA CYS A 293 -23.89 -4.92 -9.68
C CYS A 293 -24.93 -5.92 -9.19
N THR A 294 -26.00 -6.08 -9.96
CA THR A 294 -26.88 -7.24 -9.84
C THR A 294 -26.17 -8.50 -10.35
N LYS A 295 -26.82 -9.66 -10.23
CA LYS A 295 -26.36 -10.92 -10.84
C LYS A 295 -25.83 -10.69 -12.27
N PRO A 296 -24.66 -11.25 -12.65
CA PRO A 296 -24.15 -11.17 -14.02
C PRO A 296 -25.22 -11.52 -15.05
N PRO A 297 -25.29 -10.79 -16.17
CA PRO A 297 -26.24 -11.12 -17.24
C PRO A 297 -25.92 -12.51 -17.80
N LYS A 298 -26.95 -13.15 -18.37
CA LYS A 298 -26.72 -14.37 -19.16
C LYS A 298 -25.77 -14.03 -20.31
N THR A 299 -24.79 -14.89 -20.53
CA THR A 299 -23.84 -14.75 -21.63
C THR A 299 -24.43 -15.28 -22.93
N ASP A 300 -24.10 -14.64 -24.04
CA ASP A 300 -24.46 -15.10 -25.39
C ASP A 300 -23.50 -16.20 -25.90
N VAL A 301 -22.45 -16.54 -25.13
CA VAL A 301 -21.51 -17.60 -25.46
C VAL A 301 -22.21 -18.95 -25.38
N VAL A 302 -22.26 -19.66 -26.50
CA VAL A 302 -22.90 -20.98 -26.61
C VAL A 302 -22.20 -21.98 -25.69
N HIS A 303 -22.97 -22.81 -24.99
CA HIS A 303 -22.49 -23.78 -23.99
C HIS A 303 -21.82 -23.17 -22.76
N ALA A 304 -21.86 -21.85 -22.57
CA ALA A 304 -21.43 -21.25 -21.33
C ALA A 304 -22.55 -21.20 -20.29
N GLN A 305 -22.16 -21.29 -19.02
CA GLN A 305 -23.03 -21.24 -17.86
C GLN A 305 -22.40 -20.43 -16.74
N LEU A 306 -23.26 -19.96 -15.85
CA LEU A 306 -22.85 -19.29 -14.62
C LEU A 306 -22.71 -20.34 -13.50
N PRO A 307 -21.73 -20.20 -12.59
CA PRO A 307 -21.59 -21.07 -11.43
C PRO A 307 -22.87 -21.16 -10.57
N ASN A 308 -23.07 -22.29 -9.90
CA ASN A 308 -24.17 -22.44 -8.95
C ASN A 308 -23.99 -21.51 -7.73
N ASN A 309 -25.10 -21.05 -7.13
CA ASN A 309 -25.12 -20.22 -5.91
C ASN A 309 -24.54 -18.79 -6.02
N ILE A 310 -24.79 -18.10 -7.14
CA ILE A 310 -24.43 -16.68 -7.28
C ILE A 310 -25.35 -15.80 -6.44
N LYS A 311 -24.74 -14.91 -5.65
CA LYS A 311 -25.43 -13.89 -4.85
C LYS A 311 -26.23 -12.94 -5.75
N THR A 312 -27.27 -12.31 -5.21
CA THR A 312 -28.09 -11.36 -6.00
C THR A 312 -27.38 -10.02 -6.22
N LEU A 313 -26.46 -9.65 -5.33
CA LEU A 313 -25.77 -8.36 -5.31
C LEU A 313 -24.25 -8.56 -5.15
N HIS A 314 -23.50 -7.80 -5.95
CA HIS A 314 -22.04 -7.86 -6.02
C HIS A 314 -21.43 -6.48 -5.85
N ARG A 315 -20.32 -6.43 -5.12
CA ARG A 315 -19.57 -5.18 -4.90
C ARG A 315 -18.69 -4.87 -6.11
N SER A 316 -18.41 -3.59 -6.34
CA SER A 316 -17.47 -3.20 -7.40
C SER A 316 -16.07 -3.78 -7.11
N GLY A 317 -15.40 -4.27 -8.14
CA GLY A 317 -14.15 -5.03 -8.07
C GLY A 317 -14.31 -6.53 -7.80
N GLN A 318 -15.53 -7.03 -7.55
CA GLN A 318 -15.75 -8.47 -7.48
C GLN A 318 -15.72 -9.08 -8.87
N THR A 319 -15.03 -10.21 -8.98
CA THR A 319 -14.90 -10.98 -10.21
C THR A 319 -15.62 -12.31 -10.14
N PHE A 320 -16.11 -12.80 -11.29
CA PHE A 320 -16.65 -14.14 -11.48
C PHE A 320 -16.18 -14.70 -12.80
N ASP A 321 -15.97 -16.01 -12.84
CA ASP A 321 -15.62 -16.72 -14.06
C ASP A 321 -16.86 -17.45 -14.58
N PHE A 322 -17.13 -17.32 -15.88
CA PHE A 322 -18.06 -18.21 -16.57
C PHE A 322 -17.44 -19.61 -16.72
N GLU A 323 -18.29 -20.63 -16.72
CA GLU A 323 -17.92 -22.03 -16.93
C GLU A 323 -18.51 -22.52 -18.25
N CYS A 324 -17.90 -23.53 -18.87
CA CYS A 324 -18.53 -24.26 -19.97
C CYS A 324 -19.35 -25.44 -19.43
N GLN A 325 -20.40 -25.82 -20.14
CA GLN A 325 -21.19 -27.02 -19.89
C GLN A 325 -20.28 -28.27 -19.97
N PRO A 326 -20.63 -29.38 -19.27
CA PRO A 326 -19.89 -30.63 -19.39
C PRO A 326 -19.69 -31.06 -20.85
N GLY A 327 -18.47 -31.48 -21.21
CA GLY A 327 -18.08 -31.85 -22.58
C GLY A 327 -17.41 -30.73 -23.39
N TYR A 328 -17.33 -29.52 -22.84
CA TYR A 328 -16.71 -28.35 -23.50
C TYR A 328 -15.58 -27.75 -22.65
N LYS A 329 -14.51 -27.31 -23.32
CA LYS A 329 -13.37 -26.62 -22.74
C LYS A 329 -13.46 -25.12 -22.95
N VAL A 330 -13.07 -24.37 -21.91
CA VAL A 330 -12.91 -22.91 -21.99
C VAL A 330 -11.68 -22.55 -22.82
N VAL A 331 -11.85 -21.65 -23.80
CA VAL A 331 -10.77 -20.97 -24.51
C VAL A 331 -10.98 -19.46 -24.44
N GLY A 332 -9.99 -18.72 -23.91
CA GLY A 332 -10.06 -17.27 -23.73
C GLY A 332 -10.17 -16.84 -22.26
N ASN A 333 -10.68 -15.62 -22.02
CA ASN A 333 -10.85 -15.04 -20.68
C ASN A 333 -12.34 -15.04 -20.28
N THR A 334 -12.66 -15.86 -19.28
CA THR A 334 -14.02 -16.00 -18.71
C THR A 334 -14.33 -15.01 -17.59
N THR A 335 -13.34 -14.26 -17.11
CA THR A 335 -13.51 -13.39 -15.94
C THR A 335 -14.29 -12.14 -16.30
N THR A 336 -15.44 -11.96 -15.67
CA THR A 336 -16.18 -10.70 -15.64
C THR A 336 -16.01 -10.01 -14.29
N GLU A 337 -15.88 -8.69 -14.30
CA GLU A 337 -15.66 -7.84 -13.13
C GLU A 337 -16.81 -6.83 -13.02
N CYS A 338 -17.33 -6.65 -11.79
CA CYS A 338 -18.31 -5.63 -11.51
C CYS A 338 -17.63 -4.26 -11.40
N ASN A 339 -17.95 -3.33 -12.29
CA ASN A 339 -17.45 -1.96 -12.32
C ASN A 339 -18.61 -0.97 -12.25
N GLU A 340 -18.85 -0.42 -11.06
CA GLU A 340 -19.88 0.60 -10.78
C GLU A 340 -21.27 0.29 -11.37
N GLY A 341 -21.74 -0.94 -11.15
CA GLY A 341 -23.05 -1.41 -11.61
C GLY A 341 -23.05 -2.05 -13.00
N ASN A 342 -21.92 -2.04 -13.70
CA ASN A 342 -21.76 -2.67 -15.01
C ASN A 342 -20.77 -3.83 -14.96
N TRP A 343 -21.09 -4.94 -15.62
CA TRP A 343 -20.17 -6.07 -15.77
C TRP A 343 -19.24 -5.87 -16.97
N THR A 344 -17.96 -6.17 -16.81
CA THR A 344 -17.01 -6.16 -17.93
C THR A 344 -17.34 -7.27 -18.93
N LYS A 345 -17.05 -7.01 -20.21
CA LYS A 345 -17.19 -8.00 -21.27
C LYS A 345 -16.12 -9.07 -21.14
N THR A 346 -16.52 -10.30 -21.39
CA THR A 346 -15.63 -11.46 -21.45
C THR A 346 -15.32 -11.79 -22.90
N ASP A 347 -14.15 -12.39 -23.14
CA ASP A 347 -13.69 -12.79 -24.48
C ASP A 347 -13.28 -14.28 -24.42
N PHE A 348 -14.29 -15.16 -24.48
CA PHE A 348 -14.10 -16.61 -24.42
C PHE A 348 -15.13 -17.35 -25.28
N TYR A 349 -14.82 -18.60 -25.58
CA TYR A 349 -15.74 -19.55 -26.19
C TYR A 349 -15.56 -20.96 -25.59
N CYS A 350 -16.58 -21.80 -25.77
CA CYS A 350 -16.58 -23.20 -25.33
C CYS A 350 -16.32 -24.12 -26.52
N GLU A 351 -15.22 -24.87 -26.48
CA GLU A 351 -14.76 -25.77 -27.55
C GLU A 351 -15.00 -27.24 -27.17
N GLU A 352 -15.45 -28.07 -28.10
CA GLU A 352 -15.75 -29.50 -27.85
C GLU A 352 -14.48 -30.34 -27.65
N GLU A 353 -14.31 -30.99 -26.50
CA GLU A 353 -13.09 -31.76 -26.19
C GLU A 353 -13.00 -33.10 -26.95
N GLU A 354 -14.07 -33.89 -26.94
CA GLU A 354 -14.06 -35.28 -27.44
C GLU A 354 -14.03 -35.36 -28.97
N ASN A 355 -14.80 -34.50 -29.62
CA ASN A 355 -14.92 -34.47 -31.07
C ASN A 355 -13.59 -34.07 -31.72
N GLU A 356 -12.84 -33.14 -31.13
CA GLU A 356 -11.54 -32.74 -31.64
C GLU A 356 -10.48 -33.81 -31.42
N PHE A 357 -10.48 -34.46 -30.25
CA PHE A 357 -9.62 -35.62 -30.00
C PHE A 357 -9.82 -36.73 -31.05
N VAL A 358 -11.08 -37.06 -31.35
CA VAL A 358 -11.42 -38.09 -32.34
C VAL A 358 -11.00 -37.67 -33.76
N LYS A 359 -11.14 -36.39 -34.13
CA LYS A 359 -10.66 -35.86 -35.41
C LYS A 359 -9.14 -35.96 -35.53
N GLU A 360 -8.40 -35.58 -34.49
CA GLU A 360 -6.93 -35.66 -34.50
C GLU A 360 -6.44 -37.11 -34.56
N LEU A 361 -7.04 -38.02 -33.78
CA LEU A 361 -6.73 -39.44 -33.83
C LEU A 361 -6.94 -40.01 -35.25
N ALA A 362 -8.03 -39.62 -35.90
CA ALA A 362 -8.33 -40.04 -37.27
C ALA A 362 -7.32 -39.48 -38.29
N LYS A 363 -6.93 -38.20 -38.17
CA LYS A 363 -5.90 -37.58 -39.02
C LYS A 363 -4.55 -38.31 -38.89
N VAL A 364 -4.13 -38.61 -37.67
CA VAL A 364 -2.89 -39.35 -37.39
C VAL A 364 -2.92 -40.73 -38.04
N TYR A 365 -3.99 -41.49 -37.81
CA TYR A 365 -4.15 -42.83 -38.38
C TYR A 365 -4.06 -42.83 -39.93
N LEU A 366 -4.80 -41.92 -40.58
CA LEU A 366 -4.82 -41.83 -42.03
C LEU A 366 -3.43 -41.49 -42.59
N ARG A 367 -2.71 -40.57 -41.94
CA ARG A 367 -1.33 -40.19 -42.29
C ARG A 367 -0.37 -41.38 -42.16
N GLU A 368 -0.35 -42.05 -41.00
CA GLU A 368 0.57 -43.16 -40.74
C GLU A 368 0.35 -44.36 -41.66
N LYS A 369 -0.91 -44.66 -41.97
CA LYS A 369 -1.26 -45.79 -42.85
C LYS A 369 -1.26 -45.42 -44.33
N LYS A 370 -0.89 -44.18 -44.68
CA LYS A 370 -0.91 -43.63 -46.05
C LYS A 370 -2.25 -43.85 -46.75
N ARG A 371 -3.35 -43.55 -46.04
CA ARG A 371 -4.72 -43.72 -46.55
C ARG A 371 -5.41 -42.37 -46.70
N THR A 372 -6.28 -42.28 -47.69
CA THR A 372 -7.10 -41.08 -47.95
C THR A 372 -8.51 -41.20 -47.37
N ARG A 373 -8.99 -42.43 -47.11
CA ARG A 373 -10.30 -42.72 -46.52
C ARG A 373 -10.23 -43.96 -45.62
N ALA A 374 -11.03 -43.96 -44.57
CA ALA A 374 -11.38 -45.12 -43.77
C ALA A 374 -12.79 -44.93 -43.22
N GLN A 375 -13.41 -46.03 -42.78
CA GLN A 375 -14.70 -45.98 -42.11
C GLN A 375 -14.45 -46.09 -40.61
N MET A 376 -14.97 -45.17 -39.81
CA MET A 376 -14.81 -45.21 -38.35
C MET A 376 -16.16 -45.36 -37.68
N TRP A 377 -16.39 -46.51 -37.06
CA TRP A 377 -17.62 -46.82 -36.35
C TRP A 377 -17.70 -46.08 -35.02
N LEU A 378 -18.85 -45.49 -34.78
CA LEU A 378 -19.26 -44.97 -33.49
C LEU A 378 -20.16 -46.01 -32.81
N GLY A 379 -20.08 -46.12 -31.49
CA GLY A 379 -20.92 -47.02 -30.69
C GLY A 379 -22.40 -46.65 -30.66
N LEU A 380 -22.92 -45.83 -31.58
CA LEU A 380 -24.30 -45.38 -31.63
C LEU A 380 -25.08 -46.17 -32.69
N ARG A 381 -26.19 -46.82 -32.30
CA ARG A 381 -26.99 -47.67 -33.21
C ARG A 381 -28.48 -47.68 -32.89
N LYS A 382 -29.30 -48.01 -33.87
CA LYS A 382 -30.71 -48.38 -33.69
C LYS A 382 -30.85 -49.89 -33.57
N MET A 383 -31.65 -50.35 -32.61
CA MET A 383 -31.98 -51.78 -32.51
C MET A 383 -33.08 -52.21 -33.50
N HIS A 384 -33.97 -51.28 -33.87
CA HIS A 384 -35.07 -51.49 -34.82
C HIS A 384 -35.27 -50.22 -35.66
N VAL A 385 -35.82 -50.36 -36.87
CA VAL A 385 -36.06 -49.25 -37.81
C VAL A 385 -36.88 -48.11 -37.21
N ILE A 386 -37.86 -48.45 -36.37
CA ILE A 386 -38.79 -47.51 -35.70
C ILE A 386 -38.24 -47.00 -34.35
N GLY A 387 -37.08 -47.53 -33.90
CA GLY A 387 -36.50 -47.20 -32.60
C GLY A 387 -35.60 -45.96 -32.60
N ASN A 388 -35.34 -45.46 -31.38
CA ASN A 388 -34.36 -44.41 -31.13
C ASN A 388 -32.92 -44.97 -31.19
N PHE A 389 -31.94 -44.08 -31.41
CA PHE A 389 -30.54 -44.43 -31.28
C PHE A 389 -30.18 -44.68 -29.80
N LEU A 390 -29.42 -45.74 -29.57
CA LEU A 390 -28.85 -46.12 -28.29
C LEU A 390 -27.34 -46.29 -28.45
N TRP A 391 -26.60 -45.95 -27.41
CA TRP A 391 -25.19 -46.31 -27.31
C TRP A 391 -25.05 -47.83 -27.10
N VAL A 392 -23.90 -48.39 -27.45
CA VAL A 392 -23.61 -49.83 -27.33
C VAL A 392 -23.66 -50.34 -25.89
N ASP A 393 -23.52 -49.46 -24.90
CA ASP A 393 -23.69 -49.74 -23.49
C ASP A 393 -25.17 -49.75 -23.03
N GLY A 394 -26.10 -49.41 -23.93
CA GLY A 394 -27.54 -49.37 -23.70
C GLY A 394 -28.08 -48.02 -23.26
N SER A 395 -27.23 -47.01 -23.02
CA SER A 395 -27.69 -45.66 -22.66
C SER A 395 -28.38 -44.96 -23.84
N PRO A 396 -29.42 -44.14 -23.58
CA PRO A 396 -30.08 -43.40 -24.64
C PRO A 396 -29.18 -42.29 -25.20
N LEU A 397 -29.34 -41.96 -26.48
CA LEU A 397 -28.77 -40.73 -27.02
C LEU A 397 -29.53 -39.53 -26.44
N ASP A 398 -28.94 -38.89 -25.43
CA ASP A 398 -29.48 -37.69 -24.79
C ASP A 398 -28.42 -36.57 -24.83
N GLY A 399 -28.84 -35.34 -25.13
CA GLY A 399 -27.95 -34.20 -25.28
C GLY A 399 -27.24 -34.09 -26.64
N TYR A 400 -25.92 -34.27 -26.65
CA TYR A 400 -25.04 -33.92 -27.78
C TYR A 400 -25.22 -34.85 -28.99
N THR A 401 -25.31 -34.27 -30.19
CA THR A 401 -25.22 -35.00 -31.45
C THR A 401 -24.36 -34.22 -32.45
N ASN A 402 -23.62 -34.94 -33.30
CA ASN A 402 -22.77 -34.30 -34.31
C ASN A 402 -23.07 -34.76 -35.73
N TRP A 403 -24.35 -35.02 -36.03
CA TRP A 403 -24.78 -35.41 -37.37
C TRP A 403 -24.32 -34.41 -38.44
N THR A 404 -23.88 -34.91 -39.60
CA THR A 404 -23.70 -34.08 -40.78
C THR A 404 -25.06 -33.54 -41.23
N PRO A 405 -25.15 -32.34 -41.85
CA PRO A 405 -26.42 -31.79 -42.28
C PRO A 405 -27.22 -32.77 -43.14
N GLY A 406 -28.46 -33.05 -42.74
CA GLY A 406 -29.37 -33.98 -43.42
C GLY A 406 -29.40 -35.40 -42.85
N GLU A 407 -28.49 -35.73 -41.93
CA GLU A 407 -28.47 -37.02 -41.23
C GLU A 407 -29.06 -36.92 -39.81
N PRO A 408 -29.56 -38.01 -39.23
CA PRO A 408 -29.66 -39.35 -39.82
C PRO A 408 -30.85 -39.48 -40.78
N ASN A 409 -30.62 -40.00 -41.99
CA ASN A 409 -31.63 -40.05 -43.05
C ASN A 409 -32.27 -41.45 -43.21
N ASN A 410 -31.71 -42.48 -42.56
CA ASN A 410 -32.13 -43.87 -42.67
C ASN A 410 -32.30 -44.35 -44.12
N ALA A 411 -31.26 -44.21 -44.96
CA ALA A 411 -31.39 -44.45 -46.40
C ALA A 411 -31.90 -45.88 -46.67
N ARG A 412 -32.91 -45.97 -47.55
CA ARG A 412 -33.56 -47.24 -47.92
C ARG A 412 -34.15 -48.02 -46.74
N GLY A 413 -34.32 -47.38 -45.58
CA GLY A 413 -34.84 -47.98 -44.36
C GLY A 413 -33.89 -48.98 -43.68
N GLN A 414 -32.59 -48.91 -43.96
CA GLN A 414 -31.62 -49.94 -43.56
C GLN A 414 -30.39 -49.39 -42.80
N GLU A 415 -30.36 -48.11 -42.44
CA GLU A 415 -29.19 -47.49 -41.81
C GLU A 415 -29.39 -47.42 -40.30
N LEU A 416 -28.88 -48.46 -39.64
CA LEU A 416 -29.07 -48.67 -38.21
C LEU A 416 -27.79 -48.50 -37.39
N CYS A 417 -26.65 -48.22 -38.02
CA CYS A 417 -25.37 -48.01 -37.35
C CYS A 417 -24.81 -46.64 -37.66
N THR A 418 -23.96 -46.09 -36.80
CA THR A 418 -23.41 -44.74 -36.97
C THR A 418 -21.91 -44.80 -37.27
N GLU A 419 -21.46 -44.01 -38.25
CA GLU A 419 -20.06 -43.77 -38.51
C GLU A 419 -19.68 -42.30 -38.28
N ILE A 420 -18.41 -42.07 -37.95
CA ILE A 420 -17.78 -40.76 -37.94
C ILE A 420 -17.08 -40.55 -39.28
N LEU A 421 -17.42 -39.46 -39.93
CA LEU A 421 -16.82 -39.02 -41.18
C LEU A 421 -15.39 -38.56 -40.93
N ILE A 422 -14.44 -39.42 -41.27
CA ILE A 422 -13.00 -39.15 -41.12
C ILE A 422 -12.33 -38.75 -42.44
N SER A 423 -13.11 -38.50 -43.49
CA SER A 423 -12.60 -38.06 -44.79
C SER A 423 -13.47 -36.95 -45.38
N GLY A 424 -12.84 -35.94 -45.97
CA GLY A 424 -13.51 -34.75 -46.52
C GLY A 424 -13.28 -33.51 -45.65
N LYS A 425 -12.79 -32.42 -46.27
CA LYS A 425 -12.35 -31.20 -45.57
C LYS A 425 -13.45 -30.50 -44.76
N TYR A 426 -14.72 -30.65 -45.16
CA TYR A 426 -15.85 -29.91 -44.60
C TYR A 426 -16.78 -30.72 -43.68
N GLN A 427 -16.55 -32.03 -43.54
CA GLN A 427 -17.40 -32.91 -42.73
C GLN A 427 -16.59 -33.76 -41.74
N LEU A 428 -15.33 -33.38 -41.50
CA LEU A 428 -14.44 -34.14 -40.63
C LEU A 428 -14.96 -34.14 -39.18
N GLY A 429 -15.20 -35.34 -38.62
CA GLY A 429 -15.73 -35.55 -37.26
C GLY A 429 -17.26 -35.60 -37.18
N LYS A 430 -17.99 -35.26 -38.25
CA LYS A 430 -19.46 -35.33 -38.29
C LYS A 430 -19.94 -36.78 -38.40
N TRP A 431 -21.18 -37.05 -37.99
CA TRP A 431 -21.75 -38.39 -37.95
C TRP A 431 -22.68 -38.65 -39.13
N ASN A 432 -22.74 -39.89 -39.57
CA ASN A 432 -23.62 -40.37 -40.61
C ASN A 432 -24.23 -41.71 -40.16
N ASP A 433 -25.53 -41.93 -40.37
CA ASP A 433 -26.08 -43.27 -40.22
C ASP A 433 -25.82 -44.05 -41.51
N VAL A 434 -25.54 -45.34 -41.34
CA VAL A 434 -25.14 -46.21 -42.42
C VAL A 434 -25.61 -47.62 -42.16
N ASN A 435 -25.79 -48.38 -43.23
CA ASN A 435 -26.08 -49.80 -43.15
C ASN A 435 -24.96 -50.51 -42.37
N CYS A 436 -25.32 -51.21 -41.30
CA CYS A 436 -24.38 -51.91 -40.41
C CYS A 436 -23.51 -52.95 -41.12
N HIS A 437 -23.93 -53.44 -42.29
CA HIS A 437 -23.23 -54.45 -43.07
C HIS A 437 -22.40 -53.86 -44.21
N ILE A 438 -22.25 -52.54 -44.27
CA ILE A 438 -21.42 -51.90 -45.29
C ILE A 438 -19.94 -52.27 -45.10
N THR A 439 -19.25 -52.56 -46.21
CA THR A 439 -17.83 -52.95 -46.21
C THR A 439 -17.02 -52.19 -47.27
N ARG A 440 -17.38 -50.91 -47.51
CA ARG A 440 -16.78 -50.09 -48.58
C ARG A 440 -15.32 -49.73 -48.30
N HIS A 441 -14.92 -49.62 -47.04
CA HIS A 441 -13.58 -49.21 -46.62
C HIS A 441 -13.12 -50.06 -45.42
N LYS A 442 -11.83 -49.94 -45.06
CA LYS A 442 -11.34 -50.59 -43.84
C LYS A 442 -12.02 -49.94 -42.63
N SER A 443 -12.68 -50.77 -41.84
CA SER A 443 -13.32 -50.39 -40.58
C SER A 443 -12.29 -50.11 -39.50
N LEU A 444 -12.49 -49.00 -38.81
CA LEU A 444 -11.91 -48.59 -37.55
C LEU A 444 -13.03 -48.51 -36.53
N THR A 445 -12.71 -48.75 -35.27
CA THR A 445 -13.65 -48.54 -34.17
C THR A 445 -12.94 -47.65 -33.17
N VAL A 446 -13.60 -46.58 -32.75
CA VAL A 446 -13.18 -45.79 -31.60
C VAL A 446 -13.88 -46.33 -30.38
N CYS A 447 -13.13 -46.58 -29.31
CA CYS A 447 -13.66 -47.07 -28.04
C CYS A 447 -13.38 -46.02 -26.97
N GLU A 448 -14.37 -45.74 -26.15
CA GLU A 448 -14.19 -45.01 -24.91
C GLU A 448 -13.78 -46.00 -23.81
N LYS A 449 -12.92 -45.56 -22.90
CA LYS A 449 -12.71 -46.25 -21.63
C LYS A 449 -12.88 -45.24 -20.49
N PRO A 450 -13.54 -45.61 -19.39
CA PRO A 450 -13.49 -44.78 -18.19
C PRO A 450 -12.02 -44.64 -17.75
N LEU A 451 -11.64 -43.41 -17.41
CA LEU A 451 -10.38 -43.20 -16.70
C LEU A 451 -10.47 -43.98 -15.38
N ARG A 452 -9.44 -44.77 -15.07
CA ARG A 452 -9.37 -45.41 -13.76
C ARG A 452 -9.15 -44.29 -12.74
N ASP A 453 -10.06 -44.12 -11.81
CA ASP A 453 -9.79 -43.35 -10.60
C ASP A 453 -8.60 -44.01 -9.88
N GLY A 454 -7.42 -43.40 -9.97
CA GLY A 454 -6.30 -43.60 -9.05
C GLY A 454 -6.40 -42.51 -7.98
N LYS A 455 -6.39 -42.82 -6.68
CA LYS A 455 -5.17 -43.09 -5.90
C LYS A 455 -4.05 -42.09 -6.13
#